data_AF-A0A9X4KPU9-F1
#
_entry.id   AF-A0A9X4KPU9-F1
#
_cell.length_a   1.000
_cell.length_b   1.000
_cell.length_c   1.000
_cell.angle_alpha   90.00
_cell.angle_beta   90.00
_cell.angle_gamma   90.00
#
_symmetry.space_group_name_H-M   'P 1'
#
loop_
_entity.id
_entity.type
_entity.pdbx_description
1 polymer ?
#
loop_
_entity_poly.entity_id
_entity_poly.type
_entity_poly.pdbx_seq_one_letter_code
_entity_poly.pdbx_strand_id
1 'polypeptide(L)'
;MENQKPRKSSWGWYAVKVLYEAVISGNSIPDTIDENYSNSHKTYEESILLVKAQSPGQAYTFAEKKAKENEMDYENPYGEKVEWRFVQALDCFILFDETLQSGTELYSRSLRVPKGAPEDEVIAHYFPETVHENVVDENFILRNRLFNARPRPSN
;
A
#
# COMPACT_ATOMS: atom_id res chain seq x y z
N MET A 1 19.71 -10.87 -40.32
CA MET A 1 18.91 -9.76 -39.74
C MET A 1 17.50 -10.27 -39.58
N GLU A 2 17.14 -10.65 -38.36
CA GLU A 2 15.84 -11.23 -38.06
C GLU A 2 14.83 -10.08 -37.92
N ASN A 3 13.85 -10.03 -38.81
CA ASN A 3 12.78 -9.04 -38.79
C ASN A 3 11.94 -9.25 -37.53
N GLN A 4 12.21 -8.49 -36.47
CA GLN A 4 11.27 -8.33 -35.37
C GLN A 4 10.02 -7.64 -35.91
N LYS A 5 8.97 -8.40 -36.19
CA LYS A 5 7.64 -7.86 -36.45
C LYS A 5 7.27 -6.92 -35.29
N PRO A 6 6.78 -5.70 -35.54
CA PRO A 6 6.29 -4.84 -34.47
C PRO A 6 5.21 -5.61 -33.71
N ARG A 7 5.44 -5.84 -32.41
CA ARG A 7 4.47 -6.47 -31.51
C ARG A 7 3.21 -5.63 -31.60
N LYS A 8 2.10 -6.21 -32.08
CA LYS A 8 0.78 -5.54 -32.09
C LYS A 8 0.57 -4.99 -30.67
N SER A 9 0.47 -3.67 -30.54
CA SER A 9 0.18 -3.03 -29.25
C SER A 9 -1.25 -3.37 -28.85
N SER A 10 -1.45 -4.55 -28.25
CA SER A 10 -2.67 -4.89 -27.54
C SER A 10 -2.63 -4.22 -26.18
N TRP A 11 -3.62 -3.38 -25.89
CA TRP A 11 -3.88 -2.94 -24.53
C TRP A 11 -4.02 -4.16 -23.61
N GLY A 12 -3.37 -4.12 -22.46
CA GLY A 12 -3.45 -5.12 -21.41
C GLY A 12 -3.72 -4.47 -20.05
N TRP A 13 -4.05 -5.32 -19.08
CA TRP A 13 -4.22 -4.92 -17.70
C TRP A 13 -2.91 -5.16 -16.93
N TYR A 14 -2.60 -4.23 -16.03
CA TYR A 14 -1.42 -4.26 -15.19
C TYR A 14 -1.84 -3.89 -13.78
N ALA A 15 -1.28 -4.55 -12.79
CA ALA A 15 -1.35 -4.12 -11.40
C ALA A 15 -0.01 -3.52 -11.01
N VAL A 16 -0.02 -2.23 -10.69
CA VAL A 16 1.19 -1.51 -10.32
C VAL A 16 1.17 -1.26 -8.83
N LYS A 17 2.17 -1.81 -8.14
CA LYS A 17 2.39 -1.58 -6.72
C LYS A 17 3.07 -0.23 -6.52
N VAL A 18 2.49 0.61 -5.68
CA VAL A 18 3.02 1.93 -5.31
C VAL A 18 3.18 2.02 -3.80
N LEU A 19 4.16 2.80 -3.36
CA LEU A 19 4.49 3.00 -1.95
C LEU A 19 4.29 4.48 -1.57
N TYR A 20 3.63 4.71 -0.45
CA TYR A 20 3.54 6.02 0.20
C TYR A 20 4.22 6.01 1.56
N GLU A 21 4.71 7.17 2.00
CA GLU A 21 5.19 7.43 3.36
C GLU A 21 4.25 8.44 4.02
N ALA A 22 3.88 8.18 5.27
CA ALA A 22 3.22 9.17 6.11
C ALA A 22 4.29 10.09 6.73
N VAL A 23 4.37 11.32 6.25
CA VAL A 23 5.25 12.36 6.77
C VAL A 23 4.47 13.15 7.83
N ILE A 24 4.87 13.00 9.09
CA ILE A 24 4.25 13.70 10.22
C ILE A 24 5.07 14.95 10.55
N SER A 25 4.39 16.08 10.71
CA SER A 25 5.01 17.36 11.07
C SER A 25 4.16 18.16 12.04
N GLY A 26 4.80 19.11 12.73
CA GLY A 26 4.18 19.86 13.83
C GLY A 26 4.53 19.26 15.19
N ASN A 27 3.98 19.86 16.24
CA ASN A 27 4.09 19.36 17.60
C ASN A 27 2.75 18.75 18.01
N SER A 28 2.79 17.64 18.72
CA SER A 28 1.61 17.11 19.39
C SER A 28 1.09 18.10 20.44
N ILE A 29 -0.23 18.11 20.62
CA ILE A 29 -0.90 18.86 21.67
C ILE A 29 -0.74 18.07 22.98
N PRO A 30 -0.14 18.62 24.06
CA PRO A 30 0.16 17.84 25.27
C PRO A 30 -1.05 17.12 25.87
N ASP A 31 -2.23 17.74 25.82
CA ASP A 31 -3.46 17.21 26.40
C ASP A 31 -4.11 16.10 25.56
N THR A 32 -3.65 15.86 24.34
CA THR A 32 -4.15 14.77 23.46
C THR A 32 -3.27 13.52 23.50
N ILE A 33 -2.12 13.59 24.16
CA ILE A 33 -1.19 12.46 24.29
C ILE A 33 -1.76 11.44 25.28
N ASP A 34 -1.89 10.20 24.83
CA ASP A 34 -2.30 9.06 25.63
C ASP A 34 -1.33 7.87 25.43
N GLU A 35 -1.70 6.68 25.91
CA GLU A 35 -0.91 5.45 25.77
C GLU A 35 -0.73 4.99 24.31
N ASN A 36 -1.53 5.53 23.39
CA ASN A 36 -1.55 5.20 21.96
C ASN A 36 -0.70 6.18 21.12
N TYR A 37 -0.11 7.21 21.74
CA TYR A 37 0.79 8.11 21.05
C TYR A 37 2.18 7.48 20.88
N SER A 38 2.65 7.39 19.63
CA SER A 38 4.02 6.98 19.32
C SER A 38 4.54 7.73 18.10
N ASN A 39 5.72 8.36 18.23
CA ASN A 39 6.44 8.98 17.12
C ASN A 39 7.76 8.25 16.79
N SER A 40 7.94 7.06 17.35
CA SER A 40 9.20 6.30 17.27
C SER A 40 9.38 5.56 15.94
N HIS A 41 8.35 5.52 15.10
CA HIS A 41 8.33 4.76 13.85
C HIS A 41 7.92 5.64 12.67
N LYS A 42 8.37 5.25 11.48
CA LYS A 42 7.84 5.73 10.21
C LYS A 42 6.74 4.78 9.74
N THR A 43 5.73 5.34 9.09
CA THR A 43 4.63 4.57 8.52
C THR A 43 4.67 4.62 7.00
N TYR A 44 4.55 3.46 6.36
CA TYR A 44 4.46 3.31 4.92
C TYR A 44 3.17 2.57 4.54
N GLU A 45 2.58 2.93 3.40
CA GLU A 45 1.42 2.25 2.81
C GLU A 45 1.82 1.65 1.46
N GLU A 46 1.60 0.34 1.32
CA GLU A 46 1.61 -0.32 0.02
C GLU A 46 0.20 -0.28 -0.58
N SER A 47 0.08 0.22 -1.81
CA SER A 47 -1.18 0.25 -2.56
C SER A 47 -0.99 -0.35 -3.94
N ILE A 48 -2.03 -0.97 -4.50
CA ILE A 48 -2.00 -1.62 -5.81
C ILE A 48 -3.00 -0.94 -6.74
N LEU A 49 -2.50 -0.36 -7.83
CA LEU A 49 -3.29 0.32 -8.84
C LEU A 49 -3.53 -0.60 -10.04
N LEU A 50 -4.80 -0.81 -10.40
CA LEU A 50 -5.16 -1.45 -11.65
C LEU A 50 -5.06 -0.43 -12.80
N VAL A 51 -4.25 -0.75 -13.81
CA VAL A 51 -3.92 0.14 -14.93
C VAL A 51 -4.14 -0.59 -16.25
N LYS A 52 -4.86 0.06 -17.17
CA LYS A 52 -4.90 -0.37 -18.57
C LYS A 52 -3.81 0.36 -19.34
N ALA A 53 -2.91 -0.37 -19.99
CA ALA A 53 -1.80 0.21 -20.73
C ALA A 53 -1.37 -0.66 -21.93
N GLN A 54 -0.50 -0.14 -22.78
CA GLN A 54 0.07 -0.85 -23.94
C GLN A 54 1.40 -1.53 -23.60
N SER A 55 2.02 -1.17 -22.48
CA SER A 55 3.29 -1.74 -22.01
C SER A 55 3.45 -1.57 -20.50
N PRO A 56 4.32 -2.37 -19.85
CA PRO A 56 4.66 -2.17 -18.44
C PRO A 56 5.19 -0.77 -18.14
N GLY A 57 6.00 -0.20 -19.04
CA GLY A 57 6.55 1.15 -18.88
C GLY A 57 5.47 2.22 -18.87
N GLN A 58 4.48 2.12 -19.76
CA GLN A 58 3.33 3.03 -19.75
C GLN A 58 2.48 2.83 -18.49
N ALA A 59 2.33 1.59 -18.01
CA ALA A 59 1.62 1.31 -16.76
C ALA A 59 2.30 1.99 -15.56
N TYR A 60 3.64 1.91 -15.46
CA TYR A 60 4.41 2.63 -14.45
C TYR A 60 4.18 4.14 -14.52
N THR A 61 4.39 4.76 -15.69
CA THR A 61 4.22 6.21 -15.84
C THR A 61 2.81 6.67 -15.45
N PHE A 62 1.78 5.90 -15.82
CA PHE A 62 0.41 6.19 -15.43
C PHE A 62 0.22 6.05 -13.91
N ALA A 63 0.70 4.97 -13.31
CA ALA A 63 0.58 4.71 -11.88
C ALA A 63 1.30 5.76 -11.03
N GLU A 64 2.52 6.15 -11.39
CA GLU A 64 3.28 7.20 -10.69
C GLU A 64 2.57 8.55 -10.74
N LYS A 65 2.07 8.93 -11.92
CA LYS A 65 1.26 10.14 -12.06
C LYS A 65 0.03 10.07 -11.17
N LYS A 66 -0.69 8.94 -11.21
CA LYS A 66 -1.92 8.77 -10.45
C LYS A 66 -1.66 8.74 -8.94
N ALA A 67 -0.56 8.15 -8.51
CA ALA A 67 -0.16 8.09 -7.11
C ALA A 67 0.17 9.49 -6.58
N LYS A 68 0.89 10.31 -7.34
CA LYS A 68 1.14 11.72 -6.99
C LYS A 68 -0.15 12.54 -6.90
N GLU A 69 -1.11 12.32 -7.80
CA GLU A 69 -2.43 12.97 -7.73
C GLU A 69 -3.25 12.54 -6.51
N ASN A 70 -2.96 11.36 -5.95
CA ASN A 70 -3.67 10.80 -4.80
C ASN A 70 -2.96 11.09 -3.46
N GLU A 71 -1.85 11.83 -3.47
CA GLU A 71 -1.27 12.34 -2.22
C GLU A 71 -2.32 13.16 -1.47
N MET A 72 -2.30 13.05 -0.14
CA MET A 72 -3.29 13.70 0.71
C MET A 72 -2.70 14.08 2.05
N ASP A 73 -3.35 15.04 2.71
CA ASP A 73 -3.01 15.44 4.06
C ASP A 73 -4.24 15.58 4.95
N TYR A 74 -4.03 15.42 6.26
CA TYR A 74 -5.03 15.64 7.29
C TYR A 74 -4.36 15.94 8.63
N GLU A 75 -5.14 16.43 9.59
CA GLU A 75 -4.70 16.59 10.98
C GLU A 75 -5.08 15.33 11.77
N ASN A 76 -4.13 14.72 12.46
CA ASN A 76 -4.38 13.55 13.30
C ASN A 76 -5.01 13.95 14.66
N PRO A 77 -5.49 12.99 15.47
CA PRO A 77 -6.07 13.28 16.78
C PRO A 77 -5.12 13.98 17.77
N TYR A 78 -3.82 13.96 17.50
CA TYR A 78 -2.80 14.59 18.33
C TYR A 78 -2.52 16.04 17.94
N GLY A 79 -3.19 16.56 16.91
CA GLY A 79 -2.99 17.92 16.38
C GLY A 79 -1.79 18.04 15.43
N GLU A 80 -1.19 16.91 15.03
CA GLU A 80 -0.07 16.89 14.08
C GLU A 80 -0.61 16.83 12.64
N LYS A 81 0.12 17.46 11.71
CA LYS A 81 -0.17 17.35 10.29
C LYS A 81 0.44 16.05 9.75
N VAL A 82 -0.39 15.21 9.14
CA VAL A 82 0.03 13.98 8.46
C VAL A 82 -0.12 14.17 6.96
N GLU A 83 0.95 13.91 6.21
CA GLU A 83 0.98 13.99 4.76
C GLU A 83 1.39 12.65 4.17
N TRP A 84 0.50 12.03 3.39
CA TRP A 84 0.81 10.83 2.63
C TRP A 84 1.47 11.22 1.32
N ARG A 85 2.77 10.94 1.22
CA ARG A 85 3.61 11.31 0.07
C ARG A 85 4.02 10.10 -0.72
N PHE A 86 3.92 10.19 -2.04
CA PHE A 86 4.31 9.12 -2.94
C PHE A 86 5.83 8.95 -2.92
N VAL A 87 6.28 7.72 -2.64
CA VAL A 87 7.71 7.37 -2.61
C VAL A 87 8.14 6.90 -3.99
N GLN A 88 7.58 5.79 -4.46
CA GLN A 88 7.91 5.18 -5.75
C GLN A 88 6.90 4.09 -6.16
N ALA A 89 6.91 3.72 -7.44
CA ALA A 89 6.30 2.49 -7.91
C ALA A 89 7.31 1.34 -7.76
N LEU A 90 6.92 0.25 -7.09
CA LEU A 90 7.80 -0.85 -6.69
C LEU A 90 7.77 -2.02 -7.67
N ASP A 91 6.61 -2.32 -8.24
CA ASP A 91 6.41 -3.51 -9.06
C ASP A 91 5.25 -3.31 -10.06
N CYS A 92 5.27 -4.05 -11.17
CA CYS A 92 4.26 -3.99 -12.23
C CYS A 92 3.98 -5.40 -12.74
N PHE A 93 2.86 -5.95 -12.30
CA PHE A 93 2.40 -7.28 -12.63
C PHE A 93 1.47 -7.23 -13.86
N ILE A 94 1.72 -8.09 -14.85
CA ILE A 94 0.89 -8.16 -16.06
C ILE A 94 -0.25 -9.13 -15.81
N LEU A 95 -1.49 -8.66 -16.01
CA LEU A 95 -2.68 -9.51 -15.95
C LEU A 95 -2.90 -10.04 -17.36
N PHE A 96 -2.74 -11.36 -17.53
CA PHE A 96 -2.89 -12.03 -18.82
C PHE A 96 -4.36 -12.22 -19.23
N ASP A 97 -5.30 -12.01 -18.29
CA ASP A 97 -6.73 -12.08 -18.56
C ASP A 97 -7.20 -10.92 -19.45
N GLU A 98 -7.94 -11.25 -20.52
CA GLU A 98 -8.56 -10.25 -21.41
C GLU A 98 -9.69 -9.47 -20.70
N THR A 99 -10.42 -10.15 -19.82
CA THR A 99 -11.52 -9.60 -19.02
C THR A 99 -11.30 -9.92 -17.54
N LEU A 100 -11.47 -8.92 -16.67
CA LEU A 100 -11.37 -9.10 -15.23
C LEU A 100 -12.68 -9.67 -14.69
N GLN A 101 -12.58 -10.79 -14.00
CA GLN A 101 -13.73 -11.52 -13.44
C GLN A 101 -13.48 -11.86 -11.97
N SER A 102 -14.50 -12.40 -11.30
CA SER A 102 -14.35 -12.88 -9.93
C SER A 102 -13.28 -13.97 -9.90
N GLY A 103 -12.28 -13.81 -9.02
CA GLY A 103 -11.14 -14.71 -8.90
C GLY A 103 -9.94 -14.36 -9.79
N THR A 104 -9.97 -13.30 -10.61
CA THR A 104 -8.78 -12.82 -11.34
C THR A 104 -7.69 -12.41 -10.35
N GLU A 105 -6.50 -12.98 -10.51
CA GLU A 105 -5.32 -12.59 -9.71
C GLU A 105 -4.84 -11.21 -10.14
N LEU A 106 -4.85 -10.27 -9.19
CA LEU A 106 -4.35 -8.91 -9.45
C LEU A 106 -2.85 -8.80 -9.15
N TYR A 107 -2.35 -9.54 -8.17
CA TYR A 107 -0.97 -9.45 -7.74
C TYR A 107 -0.53 -10.76 -7.11
N SER A 108 0.70 -11.17 -7.38
CA SER A 108 1.40 -12.23 -6.67
C SER A 108 2.84 -11.81 -6.40
N ARG A 109 3.39 -12.32 -5.28
CA ARG A 109 4.79 -12.12 -4.90
C ARG A 109 5.46 -13.45 -4.65
N SER A 110 6.72 -13.57 -5.02
CA SER A 110 7.56 -14.72 -4.68
C SER A 110 8.48 -14.35 -3.52
N LEU A 111 8.47 -15.16 -2.47
CA LEU A 111 9.38 -15.02 -1.33
C LEU A 111 10.51 -16.04 -1.44
N ARG A 112 11.75 -15.59 -1.24
CA ARG A 112 12.90 -16.48 -1.21
C ARG A 112 13.31 -16.73 0.24
N VAL A 113 13.00 -17.92 0.73
CA VAL A 113 13.29 -18.34 2.12
C VAL A 113 14.22 -19.56 2.15
N PRO A 114 14.97 -19.78 3.25
CA PRO A 114 15.75 -21.01 3.44
C PRO A 114 14.87 -22.26 3.36
N LYS A 115 15.38 -23.36 2.80
CA LYS A 115 14.61 -24.61 2.61
C LYS A 115 14.04 -25.22 3.90
N GLY A 116 14.67 -24.95 5.03
CA GLY A 116 14.26 -25.46 6.34
C GLY A 116 13.54 -24.43 7.21
N ALA A 117 13.18 -23.26 6.67
CA ALA A 117 12.46 -22.25 7.42
C ALA A 117 11.07 -22.78 7.82
N PRO A 118 10.70 -22.74 9.10
CA PRO A 118 9.34 -23.04 9.56
C PRO A 118 8.32 -22.08 8.92
N GLU A 119 7.11 -22.57 8.62
CA GLU A 119 6.07 -21.78 7.97
C GLU A 119 5.60 -20.60 8.85
N ASP A 120 5.51 -20.81 10.16
CA ASP A 120 5.16 -19.79 11.15
C ASP A 120 6.19 -18.66 11.22
N GLU A 121 7.48 -18.96 11.10
CA GLU A 121 8.52 -17.93 10.98
C GLU A 121 8.39 -17.14 9.67
N VAL A 122 8.06 -17.80 8.55
CA VAL A 122 7.83 -17.12 7.26
C VAL A 122 6.62 -16.20 7.35
N ILE A 123 5.52 -16.68 7.95
CA ILE A 123 4.31 -15.88 8.15
C ILE A 123 4.60 -14.68 9.04
N ALA A 124 5.23 -14.88 10.20
CA ALA A 124 5.53 -13.79 11.13
C ALA A 124 6.46 -12.72 10.55
N HIS A 125 7.42 -13.12 9.72
CA HIS A 125 8.37 -12.17 9.15
C HIS A 125 7.81 -11.38 7.96
N TYR A 126 7.11 -12.06 7.04
CA TYR A 126 6.68 -11.44 5.77
C TYR A 126 5.22 -11.00 5.74
N PHE A 127 4.40 -11.53 6.64
CA PHE A 127 2.97 -11.23 6.79
C PHE A 127 2.63 -10.93 8.26
N PRO A 128 3.39 -10.04 8.94
CA PRO A 128 3.21 -9.78 10.37
C PRO A 128 1.78 -9.35 10.71
N GLU A 129 1.06 -8.73 9.77
CA GLU A 129 -0.35 -8.34 9.91
C GLU A 129 -1.33 -9.52 10.12
N THR A 130 -0.89 -10.75 9.83
CA THR A 130 -1.70 -11.97 9.99
C THR A 130 -1.45 -12.68 11.32
N VAL A 131 -0.39 -12.29 12.04
CA VAL A 131 -0.07 -12.86 13.34
C VAL A 131 -0.95 -12.17 14.38
N HIS A 132 -1.79 -12.94 15.05
CA HIS A 132 -2.55 -12.46 16.20
C HIS A 132 -1.61 -12.32 17.40
N GLU A 133 -0.90 -11.21 17.50
CA GLU A 133 -0.29 -10.81 18.77
C GLU A 133 -1.40 -10.43 19.75
N ASN A 134 -1.30 -10.87 21.00
CA ASN A 134 -2.23 -10.47 22.07
C ASN A 134 -2.13 -8.96 22.40
N VAL A 135 -1.15 -8.27 21.83
CA VAL A 135 -0.94 -6.82 21.93
C VAL A 135 -0.96 -6.30 20.49
N VAL A 136 -2.16 -6.08 19.96
CA VAL A 136 -2.29 -5.35 18.70
C VAL A 136 -1.87 -3.92 18.99
N ASP A 137 -0.90 -3.41 18.23
CA ASP A 137 -0.64 -1.97 18.22
C ASP A 137 -1.87 -1.28 17.61
N GLU A 138 -2.85 -0.94 18.47
CA GLU A 138 -4.10 -0.26 18.06
C GLU A 138 -3.81 1.07 17.35
N ASN A 139 -2.59 1.60 17.50
CA ASN A 139 -2.09 2.81 16.85
C ASN A 139 -2.05 2.67 15.32
N PHE A 140 -1.93 1.45 14.80
CA PHE A 140 -1.81 1.17 13.37
C PHE A 140 -3.13 0.80 12.68
N ILE A 141 -4.26 0.76 13.41
CA ILE A 141 -5.56 0.44 12.79
C ILE A 141 -6.10 1.67 12.05
N LEU A 142 -5.46 2.00 10.93
CA LEU A 142 -6.08 2.70 9.83
C LEU A 142 -7.16 1.78 9.27
N ARG A 143 -8.40 1.98 9.74
CA ARG A 143 -9.65 1.52 9.13
C ARG A 143 -10.01 0.04 9.34
N ASN A 144 -10.11 -0.43 10.59
CA ASN A 144 -11.07 -1.50 10.84
C ASN A 144 -12.51 -0.93 10.77
N ARG A 145 -13.50 -1.79 10.49
CA ARG A 145 -14.93 -1.41 10.41
C ARG A 145 -15.43 -0.71 11.68
N LEU A 146 -14.81 -0.98 12.83
CA LEU A 146 -15.19 -0.44 14.14
C LEU A 146 -14.64 0.98 14.38
N PHE A 147 -13.48 1.33 13.81
CA PHE A 147 -12.85 2.65 13.92
C PHE A 147 -13.69 3.72 13.22
N ASN A 148 -14.23 3.41 12.04
CA ASN A 148 -15.16 4.29 11.30
C ASN A 148 -16.55 4.40 11.93
N ALA A 149 -16.87 3.57 12.93
CA ALA A 149 -18.16 3.57 13.63
C ALA A 149 -18.15 4.42 14.90
N ARG A 150 -17.01 4.98 15.33
CA ARG A 150 -16.96 5.89 16.47
C ARG A 150 -17.74 7.17 16.15
N PRO A 151 -18.67 7.62 17.00
CA PRO A 151 -19.35 8.89 16.82
C PRO A 151 -18.31 10.01 16.75
N ARG A 152 -18.42 10.92 15.78
CA ARG A 152 -17.66 12.16 15.85
C ARG A 152 -18.09 12.89 17.12
N PRO A 153 -17.17 13.45 17.92
CA PRO A 153 -17.56 14.35 18.97
C PRO A 153 -18.39 15.48 18.35
N SER A 154 -19.58 15.67 18.88
CA SER A 154 -20.48 16.76 18.51
C SER A 154 -19.80 18.08 18.87
N ASN A 155 -19.57 18.93 17.85
CA ASN A 155 -19.34 20.36 18.06
C ASN A 155 -20.57 21.02 18.69
#